data_AF-A0A8C9XJ13-F1
#
_entry.id   AF-A0A8C9XJ13-F1
#
_cell.length_a   1.000
_cell.length_b   1.000
_cell.length_c   1.000
_cell.angle_alpha   90.00
_cell.angle_beta   90.00
_cell.angle_gamma   90.00
#
_symmetry.space_group_name_H-M   'P 1'
#
loop_
_entity.id
_entity.type
_entity.pdbx_description
1 polymer ?
#
loop_
_entity_poly.entity_id
_entity_poly.type
_entity_poly.pdbx_seq_one_letter_code
_entity_poly.pdbx_strand_id
1 'polypeptide(L)'
;MRRLTKKKALTLVKELDAFPKVPESYVESTASGGTVSLIAFTLMAVLAFLEFFVYRDTWMKYEYEVDKDFSSKLRINVDITVAMRCQYIGADVLDLAENMVASDGLKYEPVNFELSPEKRLWHMTLLHIQERLRVEHALQDVLFKAAMKGAPPAEPQSEDSPTTLNACRIHGHLYVNKVAGNFHVTVGKSIPHPRGHAHLAALVSHDTNHMFQYFITIVPTKLNTYKVSAETHQYSVTERERVINHAAGSHGVSGIFMKYDINSLMVKVTEQHMPLWQFLVRLCGIIGGIFSTTGMLHGVIGFLVDVICCRFQMGIYKHLKVSQYHDL
;
A
#
# COMPACT_ATOMS: atom_id res chain seq x y z
N MET A 1 26.43 0.58 41.16
CA MET A 1 24.95 0.56 41.28
C MET A 1 24.55 0.00 42.64
N ARG A 2 24.12 0.86 43.58
CA ARG A 2 23.75 0.46 44.95
C ARG A 2 22.30 -0.07 44.96
N ARG A 3 22.11 -1.34 45.34
CA ARG A 3 20.78 -1.90 45.67
C ARG A 3 20.20 -1.10 46.84
N LEU A 4 19.28 -0.18 46.55
CA LEU A 4 18.44 0.43 47.58
C LEU A 4 17.63 -0.69 48.24
N THR A 5 17.86 -0.88 49.53
CA THR A 5 17.07 -1.81 50.35
C THR A 5 15.61 -1.36 50.29
N LYS A 6 14.67 -2.29 50.05
CA LYS A 6 13.21 -2.01 49.92
C LYS A 6 12.69 -1.01 50.95
N LYS A 7 13.20 -1.07 52.18
CA LYS A 7 12.86 -0.15 53.28
C LYS A 7 13.21 1.32 53.00
N LYS A 8 14.39 1.59 52.42
CA LYS A 8 14.83 2.96 52.07
C LYS A 8 14.02 3.55 50.92
N ALA A 9 13.64 2.73 49.93
CA ALA A 9 12.74 3.15 48.86
C ALA A 9 11.34 3.47 49.40
N LEU A 10 10.85 2.68 50.36
CA LEU A 10 9.54 2.88 50.96
C LEU A 10 9.46 4.18 51.77
N THR A 11 10.52 4.54 52.50
CA THR A 11 10.60 5.83 53.20
C THR A 11 10.71 7.01 52.23
N LEU A 12 11.45 6.87 51.13
CA LEU A 12 11.55 7.93 50.10
C LEU A 12 10.19 8.17 49.42
N VAL A 13 9.46 7.11 49.09
CA VAL A 13 8.11 7.22 48.52
C VAL A 13 7.13 7.84 49.53
N LYS A 14 7.31 7.55 50.83
CA LYS A 14 6.45 8.10 51.90
C LYS A 14 6.76 9.57 52.21
N GLU A 15 7.98 10.04 51.98
CA GLU A 15 8.34 11.47 52.07
C GLU A 15 7.89 12.29 50.85
N LEU A 16 7.71 11.65 49.69
CA LEU A 16 7.18 12.29 48.47
C LEU A 16 5.64 12.34 48.44
N ASP A 17 4.97 11.76 49.44
CA ASP A 17 3.51 11.76 49.58
C ASP A 17 3.07 13.12 50.16
N ALA A 18 2.78 14.07 49.27
CA ALA A 18 2.44 15.46 49.62
C ALA A 18 1.02 15.65 50.19
N PHE A 19 0.26 14.57 50.40
CA PHE A 19 -1.13 14.63 50.84
C PHE A 19 -1.29 14.08 52.27
N PRO A 20 -1.94 14.83 53.19
CA PRO A 20 -2.22 14.35 54.53
C PRO A 20 -3.15 13.13 54.46
N LYS A 21 -2.74 12.01 55.06
CA LYS A 21 -3.57 10.80 55.10
C LYS A 21 -4.77 11.03 56.01
N VAL A 22 -5.96 10.82 55.46
CA VAL A 22 -7.22 10.84 56.21
C VAL A 22 -7.20 9.75 57.30
N PRO A 23 -7.71 10.03 58.52
CA PRO A 23 -7.80 9.05 59.59
C PRO A 23 -8.63 7.83 59.15
N GLU A 24 -8.23 6.63 59.54
CA GLU A 24 -8.88 5.36 59.15
C GLU A 24 -10.37 5.30 59.52
N SER A 25 -10.82 6.11 60.49
CA SER A 25 -12.23 6.24 60.88
C SER A 25 -13.13 6.89 59.82
N TYR A 26 -12.55 7.60 58.85
CA TYR A 26 -13.29 8.26 57.76
C TYR A 26 -13.16 7.51 56.42
N VAL A 27 -12.58 6.30 56.43
CA VAL A 27 -12.33 5.49 55.24
C VAL A 27 -13.23 4.25 55.29
N GLU A 28 -14.41 4.34 54.69
CA GLU A 28 -15.24 3.15 54.49
C GLU A 28 -14.77 2.38 53.26
N SER A 29 -14.20 1.19 53.48
CA SER A 29 -13.81 0.29 52.40
C SER A 29 -15.01 -0.58 52.01
N THR A 30 -15.58 -0.32 50.83
CA THR A 30 -16.65 -1.15 50.27
C THR A 30 -16.06 -2.22 49.36
N ALA A 31 -16.48 -3.48 49.54
CA ALA A 31 -16.00 -4.60 48.73
C ALA A 31 -16.34 -4.42 47.23
N SER A 32 -17.49 -3.80 46.93
CA SER A 32 -17.93 -3.49 45.57
C SER A 32 -17.08 -2.39 44.91
N GLY A 33 -16.67 -1.35 45.65
CA GLY A 33 -15.82 -0.27 45.13
C GLY A 33 -14.40 -0.76 44.75
N GLY A 34 -13.88 -1.72 45.51
CA GLY A 34 -12.59 -2.36 45.22
C GLY A 34 -12.58 -3.14 43.89
N THR A 35 -13.63 -3.91 43.61
CA THR A 35 -13.75 -4.68 42.36
C THR A 35 -13.87 -3.78 41.13
N VAL A 36 -14.70 -2.73 41.22
CA VAL A 36 -14.86 -1.75 40.11
C VAL A 36 -13.53 -1.05 39.82
N SER A 37 -12.79 -0.66 40.85
CA SER A 37 -11.46 -0.04 40.69
C SER A 37 -10.47 -0.99 40.03
N LEU A 38 -10.46 -2.28 40.39
CA LEU A 38 -9.59 -3.29 39.78
C LEU A 38 -9.89 -3.47 38.28
N ILE A 39 -11.17 -3.51 37.90
CA ILE A 39 -11.60 -3.58 36.50
C ILE A 39 -11.17 -2.33 35.74
N ALA A 40 -11.36 -1.14 36.34
CA ALA A 40 -10.98 0.13 35.72
C ALA A 40 -9.45 0.23 35.48
N PHE A 41 -8.62 -0.18 36.45
CA PHE A 41 -7.16 -0.23 36.27
C PHE A 41 -6.74 -1.25 35.20
N THR A 42 -7.40 -2.42 35.15
CA THR A 42 -7.13 -3.43 34.13
C THR A 42 -7.48 -2.90 32.74
N LEU A 43 -8.64 -2.27 32.58
CA LEU A 43 -9.08 -1.64 31.34
C LEU A 43 -8.14 -0.52 30.90
N MET A 44 -7.68 0.31 31.84
CA MET A 44 -6.71 1.38 31.58
C MET A 44 -5.39 0.81 31.06
N ALA A 45 -4.88 -0.27 31.67
CA ALA A 45 -3.67 -0.93 31.22
C ALA A 45 -3.82 -1.53 29.81
N VAL A 46 -4.95 -2.18 29.52
CA VAL A 46 -5.21 -2.76 28.19
C VAL A 46 -5.31 -1.67 27.12
N LEU A 47 -6.05 -0.59 27.37
CA LEU A 47 -6.19 0.50 26.41
C LEU A 47 -4.87 1.24 26.19
N ALA A 48 -4.08 1.48 27.25
CA ALA A 48 -2.75 2.07 27.12
C ALA A 48 -1.80 1.16 26.33
N PHE A 49 -1.89 -0.16 26.52
CA PHE A 49 -1.10 -1.13 25.77
C PHE A 49 -1.48 -1.11 24.27
N LEU A 50 -2.77 -1.15 23.94
CA LEU A 50 -3.25 -1.05 22.55
C LEU A 50 -2.83 0.27 21.91
N GLU A 51 -2.98 1.38 22.62
CA GLU A 51 -2.55 2.70 22.16
C GLU A 51 -1.04 2.76 21.89
N PHE A 52 -0.23 2.07 22.71
CA PHE A 52 1.19 1.93 22.46
C PHE A 52 1.50 1.15 21.17
N PHE A 53 0.74 0.11 20.83
CA PHE A 53 0.91 -0.55 19.52
C PHE A 53 0.54 0.38 18.37
N VAL A 54 -0.57 1.13 18.50
CA VAL A 54 -0.98 2.11 17.49
C VAL A 54 0.08 3.21 17.32
N TYR A 55 0.68 3.69 18.40
CA TYR A 55 1.77 4.66 18.36
C TYR A 55 3.03 4.11 17.67
N ARG A 56 3.31 2.82 17.85
CA ARG A 56 4.44 2.15 17.20
C ARG A 56 4.19 1.85 15.72
N ASP A 57 2.94 1.78 15.31
CA ASP A 57 2.56 1.53 13.92
C ASP A 57 2.76 2.78 13.07
N THR A 58 3.05 2.59 11.77
CA THR A 58 3.21 3.67 10.80
C THR A 58 2.10 3.66 9.77
N TRP A 59 1.70 4.84 9.34
CA TRP A 59 0.79 4.98 8.22
C TRP A 59 1.47 5.66 7.04
N MET A 60 1.10 5.23 5.83
CA MET A 60 1.56 5.85 4.60
C MET A 60 0.60 6.97 4.23
N LYS A 61 1.14 8.18 4.03
CA LYS A 61 0.38 9.35 3.59
C LYS A 61 0.65 9.62 2.11
N TYR A 62 -0.42 9.70 1.33
CA TYR A 62 -0.40 10.00 -0.10
C TYR A 62 -0.73 11.48 -0.31
N GLU A 63 0.19 12.21 -0.94
CA GLU A 63 0.02 13.62 -1.30
C GLU A 63 0.20 13.76 -2.81
N TYR A 64 -0.58 14.62 -3.44
CA TYR A 64 -0.46 14.92 -4.87
C TYR A 64 0.32 16.22 -5.03
N GLU A 65 1.44 16.16 -5.75
CA GLU A 65 2.29 17.30 -6.07
C GLU A 65 2.48 17.38 -7.59
N VAL A 66 2.91 18.52 -8.13
CA VAL A 66 3.24 18.64 -9.56
C VAL A 66 4.66 18.13 -9.78
N ASP A 67 4.88 17.29 -10.81
CA ASP A 67 6.24 16.89 -11.19
C ASP A 67 7.01 18.11 -11.70
N LYS A 68 8.17 18.38 -11.11
CA LYS A 68 9.05 19.50 -11.49
C LYS A 68 10.25 19.03 -12.32
N ASP A 69 10.47 17.72 -12.40
CA ASP A 69 11.62 17.15 -13.08
C ASP A 69 11.27 16.69 -14.50
N PHE A 70 11.35 17.64 -15.43
CA PHE A 70 11.15 17.40 -16.86
C PHE A 70 12.41 16.93 -17.59
N SER A 71 13.59 17.00 -16.95
CA SER A 71 14.87 16.71 -17.61
C SER A 71 15.25 15.23 -17.52
N SER A 72 14.75 14.50 -16.51
CA SER A 72 15.02 13.08 -16.40
C SER A 72 14.34 12.28 -17.51
N LYS A 73 14.97 11.18 -17.90
CA LYS A 73 14.44 10.24 -18.89
C LYS A 73 13.60 9.17 -18.21
N LEU A 74 12.47 8.82 -18.82
CA LEU A 74 11.66 7.68 -18.43
C LEU A 74 12.30 6.41 -18.98
N ARG A 75 12.54 5.43 -18.09
CA ARG A 75 13.00 4.09 -18.48
C ARG A 75 11.80 3.18 -18.69
N ILE A 76 11.60 2.73 -19.92
CA ILE A 76 10.58 1.73 -20.27
C ILE A 76 11.27 0.37 -20.35
N ASN A 77 10.80 -0.60 -19.58
CA ASN A 77 11.23 -1.99 -19.69
C ASN A 77 10.22 -2.73 -20.56
N VAL A 78 10.71 -3.40 -21.59
CA VAL A 78 9.89 -4.16 -22.54
C VAL A 78 10.29 -5.62 -22.42
N ASP A 79 9.30 -6.50 -22.34
CA ASP A 79 9.47 -7.95 -22.52
C ASP A 79 8.16 -8.49 -23.10
N ILE A 80 8.12 -8.62 -24.42
CA ILE A 80 6.94 -9.03 -25.18
C ILE A 80 7.32 -10.12 -26.18
N THR A 81 6.43 -11.08 -26.39
CA THR A 81 6.61 -12.12 -27.41
C THR A 81 5.53 -11.97 -28.49
N VAL A 82 5.96 -11.80 -29.74
CA VAL A 82 5.07 -11.61 -30.89
C VAL A 82 5.14 -12.83 -31.79
N ALA A 83 3.98 -13.31 -32.27
CA ALA A 83 3.84 -14.45 -33.19
C ALA A 83 4.34 -14.16 -34.62
N MET A 84 5.57 -13.67 -34.73
CA MET A 84 6.26 -13.34 -35.98
C MET A 84 7.75 -13.61 -35.84
N ARG A 85 8.43 -13.95 -36.96
CA ARG A 85 9.89 -14.12 -36.95
C ARG A 85 10.61 -12.79 -36.74
N CYS A 86 11.70 -12.80 -35.98
CA CYS A 86 12.48 -11.60 -35.65
C CYS A 86 13.04 -10.83 -36.86
N GLN A 87 13.15 -11.46 -38.04
CA GLN A 87 13.66 -10.81 -39.25
C GLN A 87 12.67 -9.81 -39.86
N TYR A 88 11.37 -9.98 -39.60
CA TYR A 88 10.28 -9.20 -40.22
C TYR A 88 9.58 -8.26 -39.25
N ILE A 89 10.13 -8.04 -38.06
CA ILE A 89 9.52 -7.21 -37.02
C ILE A 89 10.50 -6.11 -36.61
N GLY A 90 9.96 -4.91 -36.38
CA GLY A 90 10.72 -3.78 -35.90
C GLY A 90 9.94 -3.04 -34.81
N ALA A 91 10.59 -2.83 -33.67
CA ALA A 91 10.09 -1.97 -32.61
C ALA A 91 10.77 -0.60 -32.70
N ASP A 92 9.99 0.47 -32.58
CA ASP A 92 10.49 1.84 -32.59
C ASP A 92 9.69 2.72 -31.63
N VAL A 93 10.28 3.85 -31.22
CA VAL A 93 9.65 4.85 -30.36
C VAL A 93 9.67 6.20 -31.04
N LEU A 94 8.49 6.81 -31.16
CA LEU A 94 8.35 8.20 -31.54
C LEU A 94 7.88 9.06 -30.37
N ASP A 95 8.56 10.17 -30.17
CA ASP A 95 8.12 11.24 -29.29
C ASP A 95 7.00 12.08 -29.95
N LEU A 96 6.26 12.87 -29.19
CA LEU A 96 5.32 13.91 -29.64
C LEU A 96 5.97 14.88 -30.65
N ALA A 97 7.27 15.11 -30.52
CA ALA A 97 8.06 15.91 -31.46
C ALA A 97 8.49 15.14 -32.72
N GLU A 98 7.98 13.92 -32.94
CA GLU A 98 8.32 12.98 -34.02
C GLU A 98 9.82 12.65 -34.12
N ASN A 99 10.57 12.93 -33.06
CA ASN A 99 11.96 12.56 -32.95
C ASN A 99 12.04 11.06 -32.65
N MET A 100 12.78 10.33 -33.49
CA MET A 100 13.12 8.94 -33.23
C MET A 100 14.05 8.85 -32.04
N VAL A 101 13.67 8.04 -31.05
CA VAL A 101 14.55 7.63 -29.96
C VAL A 101 15.16 6.30 -30.34
N ALA A 102 16.50 6.23 -30.37
CA ALA A 102 17.20 5.01 -30.76
C ALA A 102 16.78 3.82 -29.87
N SER A 103 16.27 2.76 -30.52
CA SER A 103 15.84 1.51 -29.87
C SER A 103 17.00 0.53 -29.60
N ASP A 104 18.22 1.05 -29.41
CA ASP A 104 19.48 0.26 -29.30
C ASP A 104 19.52 -0.67 -28.06
N GLY A 105 18.67 -0.41 -27.06
CA GLY A 105 18.54 -1.23 -25.86
C GLY A 105 17.64 -2.47 -25.99
N LEU A 106 17.00 -2.69 -27.14
CA LEU A 106 16.08 -3.81 -27.38
C LEU A 106 16.77 -4.98 -28.10
N LYS A 107 16.62 -6.19 -27.52
CA LYS A 107 17.10 -7.45 -28.09
C LYS A 107 15.95 -8.25 -28.67
N TYR A 108 16.22 -8.93 -29.78
CA TYR A 108 15.26 -9.75 -30.51
C TYR A 108 15.74 -11.21 -30.45
N GLU A 109 15.03 -12.04 -29.71
CA GLU A 109 15.34 -13.47 -29.55
C GLU A 109 14.28 -14.33 -30.25
N PRO A 110 14.66 -15.25 -31.15
CA PRO A 110 13.71 -16.14 -31.79
C PRO A 110 13.25 -17.20 -30.79
N VAL A 111 11.94 -17.30 -30.58
CA VAL A 111 11.31 -18.19 -29.60
C VAL A 111 10.11 -18.93 -30.22
N ASN A 112 9.59 -19.94 -29.52
CA ASN A 112 8.31 -20.53 -29.85
C ASN A 112 7.16 -19.72 -29.21
N PHE A 113 6.09 -19.47 -29.97
CA PHE A 113 4.93 -18.73 -29.47
C PHE A 113 4.13 -19.56 -28.45
N GLU A 114 4.06 -20.86 -28.68
CA GLU A 114 3.36 -21.78 -27.79
C GLU A 114 4.24 -22.10 -26.58
N LEU A 115 3.72 -21.79 -25.39
CA LEU A 115 4.38 -22.13 -24.13
C LEU A 115 4.22 -23.63 -23.84
N SER A 116 5.27 -24.24 -23.26
CA SER A 116 5.17 -25.59 -22.71
C SER A 116 4.09 -25.65 -21.60
N PRO A 117 3.48 -26.81 -21.33
CA PRO A 117 2.44 -26.94 -20.30
C PRO A 117 2.89 -26.41 -18.92
N GLU A 118 4.15 -26.64 -18.56
CA GLU A 118 4.76 -26.14 -17.32
C GLU A 118 4.93 -24.62 -17.34
N LYS A 119 5.49 -24.06 -18.43
CA LYS A 119 5.64 -22.59 -18.60
C LYS A 119 4.28 -21.88 -18.62
N ARG A 120 3.25 -22.49 -19.17
CA ARG A 120 1.89 -21.95 -19.19
C ARG A 120 1.29 -21.90 -17.79
N LEU A 121 1.43 -22.96 -16.99
CA LEU A 121 0.97 -22.99 -15.60
C LEU A 121 1.71 -21.94 -14.77
N TRP A 122 3.02 -21.83 -14.99
CA TRP A 122 3.87 -20.81 -14.40
C TRP A 122 3.37 -19.39 -14.69
N HIS A 123 3.17 -19.08 -15.97
CA HIS A 123 2.68 -17.80 -16.44
C HIS A 123 1.30 -17.47 -15.85
N MET A 124 0.37 -18.42 -15.85
CA MET A 124 -0.96 -18.24 -15.26
C MET A 124 -0.89 -17.94 -13.75
N THR A 125 0.01 -18.61 -13.02
CA THR A 125 0.22 -18.36 -11.58
C THR A 125 0.76 -16.95 -11.34
N LEU A 126 1.72 -16.50 -12.15
CA LEU A 126 2.28 -15.16 -12.06
C LEU A 126 1.24 -14.08 -12.34
N LEU A 127 0.41 -14.24 -13.38
CA LEU A 127 -0.69 -13.33 -13.67
C LEU A 127 -1.70 -13.25 -12.53
N HIS A 128 -2.04 -14.38 -11.92
CA HIS A 128 -2.95 -14.41 -10.77
C HIS A 128 -2.39 -13.65 -9.55
N ILE A 129 -1.09 -13.82 -9.29
CA ILE A 129 -0.41 -13.06 -8.23
C ILE A 129 -0.44 -11.56 -8.57
N GLN A 130 -0.07 -11.18 -9.79
CA GLN A 130 -0.03 -9.78 -10.22
C GLN A 130 -1.41 -9.11 -10.10
N GLU A 131 -2.50 -9.79 -10.46
CA GLU A 131 -3.86 -9.26 -10.34
C GLU A 131 -4.26 -9.06 -8.87
N ARG A 132 -3.95 -10.03 -8.00
CA ARG A 132 -4.18 -9.90 -6.54
C ARG A 132 -3.44 -8.70 -5.96
N LEU A 133 -2.19 -8.50 -6.35
CA LEU A 133 -1.38 -7.36 -5.93
C LEU A 133 -1.94 -6.02 -6.46
N ARG A 134 -2.51 -6.01 -7.66
CA ARG A 134 -3.12 -4.81 -8.27
C ARG A 134 -4.39 -4.38 -7.52
N VAL A 135 -5.24 -5.34 -7.14
CA VAL A 135 -6.52 -5.08 -6.46
C VAL A 135 -6.33 -4.55 -5.03
N GLU A 136 -5.28 -4.94 -4.33
CA GLU A 136 -5.09 -4.50 -2.94
C GLU A 136 -4.66 -3.02 -2.80
N HIS A 137 -4.39 -2.30 -3.91
CA HIS A 137 -4.05 -0.85 -3.98
C HIS A 137 -2.93 -0.33 -3.04
N ALA A 138 -2.42 -1.14 -2.12
CA ALA A 138 -1.36 -0.83 -1.17
C ALA A 138 -0.05 -1.42 -1.68
N LEU A 139 0.52 -0.80 -2.72
CA LEU A 139 1.84 -1.12 -3.25
C LEU A 139 2.91 -1.24 -2.13
N GLN A 140 2.70 -0.55 -1.01
CA GLN A 140 3.60 -0.51 0.15
C GLN A 140 3.44 -1.68 1.13
N ASP A 141 2.22 -2.14 1.39
CA ASP A 141 1.99 -3.27 2.32
C ASP A 141 2.51 -4.58 1.69
N VAL A 142 2.47 -4.66 0.36
CA VAL A 142 3.05 -5.73 -0.46
C VAL A 142 4.56 -5.62 -0.59
N LEU A 143 5.15 -4.44 -0.83
CA LEU A 143 6.63 -4.31 -0.85
C LEU A 143 7.25 -4.80 0.46
N PHE A 144 6.57 -4.56 1.59
CA PHE A 144 7.01 -5.03 2.90
C PHE A 144 6.71 -6.53 3.14
N LYS A 145 5.53 -7.04 2.72
CA LYS A 145 5.16 -8.46 2.87
C LYS A 145 5.83 -9.40 1.85
N ALA A 146 6.07 -8.94 0.62
CA ALA A 146 6.76 -9.68 -0.44
C ALA A 146 8.26 -9.75 -0.18
N ALA A 147 8.88 -8.68 0.34
CA ALA A 147 10.25 -8.74 0.84
C ALA A 147 10.41 -9.75 2.00
N MET A 148 9.35 -9.99 2.77
CA MET A 148 9.33 -10.93 3.90
C MET A 148 8.87 -12.35 3.52
N LYS A 149 8.38 -12.60 2.30
CA LYS A 149 7.73 -13.88 1.93
C LYS A 149 8.11 -14.37 0.53
N GLY A 150 9.40 -14.62 0.35
CA GLY A 150 9.95 -15.46 -0.74
C GLY A 150 10.05 -14.77 -2.10
N ALA A 151 11.20 -14.98 -2.76
CA ALA A 151 11.37 -14.57 -4.15
C ALA A 151 10.29 -15.20 -5.04
N PRO A 152 9.85 -14.52 -6.12
CA PRO A 152 9.02 -15.17 -7.13
C PRO A 152 9.71 -16.47 -7.57
N PRO A 153 8.96 -17.57 -7.70
CA PRO A 153 9.57 -18.84 -8.08
C PRO A 153 10.36 -18.71 -9.39
N ALA A 154 11.45 -19.46 -9.51
CA ALA A 154 12.36 -19.34 -10.65
C ALA A 154 11.66 -19.82 -11.92
N GLU A 155 11.88 -19.10 -13.03
CA GLU A 155 11.38 -19.50 -14.34
C GLU A 155 11.96 -20.88 -14.72
N PRO A 156 11.13 -21.86 -15.12
CA PRO A 156 11.62 -23.17 -15.51
C PRO A 156 12.47 -23.06 -16.79
N GLN A 157 13.72 -23.52 -16.72
CA GLN A 157 14.59 -23.64 -17.88
C GLN A 157 14.12 -24.83 -18.74
N SER A 158 13.62 -24.57 -19.95
CA SER A 158 13.38 -25.62 -20.95
C SER A 158 14.30 -25.41 -22.15
N GLU A 159 14.91 -26.48 -22.64
CA GLU A 159 15.60 -26.50 -23.92
C GLU A 159 14.56 -26.40 -25.04
N ASP A 160 14.46 -25.23 -25.68
CA ASP A 160 13.58 -25.06 -26.83
C ASP A 160 14.18 -25.84 -28.03
N SER A 161 13.43 -26.81 -28.56
CA SER A 161 13.84 -27.60 -29.72
C SER A 161 13.99 -26.69 -30.97
N PRO A 162 15.09 -26.77 -31.72
CA PRO A 162 15.49 -25.73 -32.70
C PRO A 162 14.69 -25.71 -34.01
N THR A 163 13.68 -26.56 -34.21
CA THR A 163 13.20 -26.85 -35.56
C THR A 163 12.09 -25.96 -36.10
N THR A 164 11.37 -25.16 -35.30
CA THR A 164 10.37 -24.20 -35.83
C THR A 164 10.14 -22.96 -34.95
N LEU A 165 11.13 -22.08 -34.83
CA LEU A 165 10.97 -20.79 -34.14
C LEU A 165 10.04 -19.86 -34.96
N ASN A 166 8.82 -19.68 -34.47
CA ASN A 166 7.75 -18.93 -35.16
C ASN A 166 7.38 -17.60 -34.49
N ALA A 167 8.05 -17.24 -33.38
CA ALA A 167 7.85 -15.99 -32.67
C ALA A 167 9.16 -15.26 -32.39
N CYS A 168 9.02 -14.01 -31.94
CA CYS A 168 10.12 -13.16 -31.54
C CYS A 168 9.85 -12.56 -30.17
N ARG A 169 10.74 -12.81 -29.21
CA ARG A 169 10.78 -12.15 -27.90
C ARG A 169 11.59 -10.87 -28.02
N ILE A 170 10.92 -9.74 -27.84
CA ILE A 170 11.52 -8.41 -27.80
C ILE A 170 11.65 -8.04 -26.33
N HIS A 171 12.88 -8.01 -25.82
CA HIS A 171 13.14 -7.70 -24.43
C HIS A 171 14.29 -6.70 -24.25
N GLY A 172 14.24 -5.91 -23.20
CA GLY A 172 15.26 -4.91 -22.91
C GLY A 172 14.70 -3.68 -22.21
N HIS A 173 15.46 -2.60 -22.30
CA HIS A 173 15.04 -1.32 -21.73
C HIS A 173 15.45 -0.17 -22.64
N LEU A 174 14.63 0.87 -22.64
CA LEU A 174 14.83 2.06 -23.46
C LEU A 174 14.60 3.31 -22.62
N TYR A 175 15.36 4.37 -22.91
CA TYR A 175 15.30 5.64 -22.21
C TYR A 175 14.66 6.68 -23.11
N VAL A 176 13.45 7.10 -22.78
CA VAL A 176 12.66 8.07 -23.53
C VAL A 176 12.52 9.36 -22.74
N ASN A 177 12.21 10.45 -23.44
CA ASN A 177 11.90 11.70 -22.77
C ASN A 177 10.58 11.58 -21.99
N LYS A 178 10.43 12.39 -20.94
CA LYS A 178 9.20 12.46 -20.14
C LYS A 178 8.09 13.25 -20.83
N VAL A 179 7.62 12.75 -21.95
CA VAL A 179 6.61 13.38 -22.82
C VAL A 179 5.76 12.28 -23.44
N ALA A 180 4.59 12.64 -23.97
CA ALA A 180 3.76 11.64 -24.62
C ALA A 180 4.46 11.10 -25.87
N GLY A 181 4.38 9.79 -26.06
CA GLY A 181 5.04 9.11 -27.16
C GLY A 181 4.30 7.84 -27.57
N ASN A 182 4.82 7.21 -28.60
CA ASN A 182 4.26 6.02 -29.20
C ASN A 182 5.38 5.00 -29.41
N PHE A 183 5.38 3.97 -28.58
CA PHE A 183 6.18 2.78 -28.81
C PHE A 183 5.34 1.82 -29.64
N HIS A 184 5.81 1.46 -30.82
CA HIS A 184 5.07 0.55 -31.69
C HIS A 184 5.95 -0.55 -32.24
N VAL A 185 5.32 -1.70 -32.45
CA VAL A 185 5.90 -2.88 -33.04
C VAL A 185 5.11 -3.18 -34.29
N THR A 186 5.76 -3.08 -35.44
CA THR A 186 5.12 -3.29 -36.73
C THR A 186 5.98 -4.16 -37.64
N VAL A 187 5.42 -4.50 -38.79
CA VAL A 187 6.08 -5.34 -39.79
C VAL A 187 7.18 -4.55 -40.50
N GLY A 188 8.40 -5.08 -40.45
CA GLY A 188 9.59 -4.49 -41.08
C GLY A 188 10.38 -3.59 -40.12
N LYS A 189 11.69 -3.51 -40.36
CA LYS A 189 12.57 -2.58 -39.63
C LYS A 189 12.20 -1.13 -40.00
N SER A 190 12.33 -0.22 -39.04
CA SER A 190 12.12 1.19 -39.30
C SER A 190 13.22 1.73 -40.22
N ILE A 191 12.80 2.49 -41.23
CA ILE A 191 13.70 3.27 -42.08
C ILE A 191 13.47 4.75 -41.73
N PRO A 192 14.52 5.47 -41.32
CA PRO A 192 14.39 6.88 -40.98
C PRO A 192 14.01 7.70 -42.21
N HIS A 193 13.04 8.60 -42.05
CA HIS A 193 12.57 9.53 -43.06
C HIS A 193 12.55 10.97 -42.48
N PRO A 194 12.63 12.04 -43.30
CA PRO A 194 12.64 13.42 -42.78
C PRO A 194 11.37 13.87 -42.03
N ARG A 195 10.29 13.07 -42.02
CA ARG A 195 8.99 13.33 -41.38
C ARG A 195 8.53 12.15 -40.51
N GLY A 196 9.45 11.48 -39.83
CA GLY A 196 9.20 10.26 -39.06
C GLY A 196 9.87 9.05 -39.69
N HIS A 197 9.28 7.85 -39.62
CA HIS A 197 9.88 6.64 -40.17
C HIS A 197 8.86 5.79 -40.91
N ALA A 198 9.35 5.01 -41.87
CA ALA A 198 8.54 4.06 -42.62
C ALA A 198 8.91 2.64 -42.23
N HIS A 199 7.93 1.74 -42.25
CA HIS A 199 8.14 0.32 -42.09
C HIS A 199 7.84 -0.39 -43.42
N LEU A 200 8.74 -1.25 -43.87
CA LEU A 200 8.50 -2.04 -45.09
C LEU A 200 7.67 -3.28 -44.78
N ALA A 201 6.38 -3.21 -45.11
CA ALA A 201 5.45 -4.33 -45.00
C ALA A 201 5.46 -5.28 -46.23
N ALA A 202 6.34 -5.07 -47.21
CA ALA A 202 6.30 -5.69 -48.55
C ALA A 202 6.46 -7.23 -48.59
N LEU A 203 6.69 -7.89 -47.45
CA LEU A 203 7.01 -9.33 -47.36
C LEU A 203 6.04 -10.14 -46.48
N VAL A 204 4.93 -9.56 -45.98
CA VAL A 204 4.02 -10.24 -45.05
C VAL A 204 2.61 -10.34 -45.63
N SER A 205 1.98 -11.52 -45.47
CA SER A 205 0.64 -11.81 -45.99
C SER A 205 -0.43 -10.86 -45.42
N HIS A 206 -1.36 -10.44 -46.26
CA HIS A 206 -2.44 -9.50 -45.93
C HIS A 206 -3.60 -10.13 -45.13
N ASP A 207 -3.48 -11.39 -44.72
CA ASP A 207 -4.60 -12.15 -44.16
C ASP A 207 -4.94 -11.76 -42.70
N THR A 208 -3.99 -11.19 -41.95
CA THR A 208 -4.18 -10.81 -40.53
C THR A 208 -3.92 -9.32 -40.30
N ASN A 209 -4.92 -8.49 -40.63
CA ASN A 209 -4.82 -7.04 -40.50
C ASN A 209 -5.46 -6.55 -39.19
N HIS A 210 -4.82 -6.83 -38.06
CA HIS A 210 -5.25 -6.31 -36.75
C HIS A 210 -4.33 -5.17 -36.30
N MET A 211 -4.95 -4.17 -35.67
CA MET A 211 -4.28 -3.07 -35.00
C MET A 211 -4.66 -3.11 -33.52
N PHE A 212 -3.68 -3.39 -32.68
CA PHE A 212 -3.81 -3.37 -31.23
C PHE A 212 -3.27 -2.03 -30.71
N GLN A 213 -4.11 -1.27 -30.02
CA GLN A 213 -3.74 0.02 -29.46
C GLN A 213 -3.91 -0.01 -27.94
N TYR A 214 -2.82 0.30 -27.23
CA TYR A 214 -2.79 0.44 -25.79
C TYR A 214 -2.53 1.91 -25.45
N PHE A 215 -3.45 2.52 -24.71
CA PHE A 215 -3.32 3.88 -24.19
C PHE A 215 -2.89 3.78 -22.74
N ILE A 216 -1.65 4.16 -22.46
CA ILE A 216 -1.00 4.01 -21.16
C ILE A 216 -0.86 5.40 -20.55
N THR A 217 -1.51 5.64 -19.41
CA THR A 217 -1.30 6.87 -18.64
C THR A 217 -0.38 6.58 -17.47
N ILE A 218 0.78 7.22 -17.46
CA ILE A 218 1.85 7.03 -16.49
C ILE A 218 1.77 8.12 -15.42
N VAL A 219 1.82 7.73 -14.16
CA VAL A 219 1.79 8.64 -13.00
C VAL A 219 3.10 8.47 -12.22
N PRO A 220 3.98 9.49 -12.21
CA PRO A 220 5.19 9.48 -11.40
C PRO A 220 4.85 9.32 -9.92
N THR A 221 5.60 8.48 -9.20
CA THR A 221 5.38 8.20 -7.78
C THR A 221 6.71 8.26 -7.03
N LYS A 222 6.82 9.21 -6.10
CA LYS A 222 7.99 9.36 -5.24
C LYS A 222 7.74 8.72 -3.89
N LEU A 223 8.49 7.66 -3.59
CA LEU A 223 8.42 6.95 -2.32
C LEU A 223 9.52 7.46 -1.40
N ASN A 224 9.11 7.99 -0.24
CA ASN A 224 10.02 8.44 0.80
C ASN A 224 9.65 7.78 2.13
N THR A 225 10.38 6.71 2.45
CA THR A 225 10.24 5.90 3.66
C THR A 225 11.50 6.07 4.51
N TYR A 226 11.47 5.73 5.81
CA TYR A 226 12.63 5.90 6.71
C TYR A 226 13.91 5.20 6.22
N LYS A 227 13.78 4.09 5.49
CA LYS A 227 14.92 3.28 5.00
C LYS A 227 15.21 3.42 3.51
N VAL A 228 14.21 3.76 2.71
CA VAL A 228 14.28 3.69 1.25
C VAL A 228 13.63 4.93 0.65
N SER A 229 14.37 5.60 -0.23
CA SER A 229 13.84 6.62 -1.12
C SER A 229 13.96 6.10 -2.54
N ALA A 230 12.84 6.00 -3.25
CA ALA A 230 12.79 5.44 -4.60
C ALA A 230 11.81 6.22 -5.47
N GLU A 231 12.16 6.38 -6.75
CA GLU A 231 11.29 6.96 -7.75
C GLU A 231 10.71 5.83 -8.60
N THR A 232 9.39 5.73 -8.59
CA THR A 232 8.62 4.65 -9.22
C THR A 232 7.57 5.25 -10.13
N HIS A 233 7.04 4.45 -11.04
CA HIS A 233 6.01 4.89 -11.97
C HIS A 233 4.82 3.94 -11.85
N GLN A 234 3.64 4.50 -11.63
CA GLN A 234 2.38 3.76 -11.73
C GLN A 234 1.80 4.00 -13.10
N TYR A 235 0.94 3.09 -13.57
CA TYR A 235 0.30 3.26 -14.86
C TYR A 235 -1.09 2.63 -14.90
N SER A 236 -1.94 3.19 -15.74
CA SER A 236 -3.22 2.62 -16.14
C SER A 236 -3.21 2.38 -17.64
N VAL A 237 -3.93 1.35 -18.10
CA VAL A 237 -3.94 0.95 -19.51
C VAL A 237 -5.37 0.82 -19.97
N THR A 238 -5.67 1.40 -21.13
CA THR A 238 -6.90 1.14 -21.89
C THR A 238 -6.54 0.46 -23.20
N GLU A 239 -7.22 -0.63 -23.53
CA GLU A 239 -6.98 -1.38 -24.76
C GLU A 239 -8.05 -1.07 -25.82
N ARG A 240 -7.64 -1.08 -27.08
CA ARG A 240 -8.51 -0.94 -28.24
C ARG A 240 -8.01 -1.82 -29.36
N GLU A 241 -8.85 -2.76 -29.78
CA GLU A 241 -8.60 -3.59 -30.96
C GLU A 241 -9.40 -3.04 -32.15
N ARG A 242 -8.76 -3.00 -33.33
CA ARG A 242 -9.42 -2.65 -34.57
C ARG A 242 -8.92 -3.53 -35.72
N VAL A 243 -9.86 -4.06 -36.49
CA VAL A 243 -9.57 -4.75 -37.75
C VAL A 243 -9.41 -3.72 -38.88
N ILE A 244 -8.32 -3.84 -39.64
CA ILE A 244 -8.02 -3.00 -40.79
C ILE A 244 -8.58 -3.69 -42.04
N ASN A 245 -9.48 -2.99 -42.72
CA ASN A 245 -10.10 -3.44 -43.96
C ASN A 245 -10.13 -2.26 -44.94
N HIS A 246 -9.18 -2.25 -45.86
CA HIS A 246 -9.02 -1.21 -46.87
C HIS A 246 -10.25 -1.09 -47.78
N ALA A 247 -10.97 -2.19 -48.04
CA ALA A 247 -12.18 -2.18 -48.87
C ALA A 247 -13.39 -1.56 -48.15
N ALA A 248 -13.43 -1.64 -46.82
CA ALA A 248 -14.46 -1.02 -45.98
C ALA A 248 -14.09 0.41 -45.52
N GLY A 249 -13.05 1.02 -46.10
CA GLY A 249 -12.56 2.36 -45.74
C GLY A 249 -11.75 2.44 -44.43
N SER A 250 -11.40 1.29 -43.83
CA SER A 250 -10.55 1.22 -42.64
C SER A 250 -9.09 1.21 -43.08
N HIS A 251 -8.48 2.41 -43.17
CA HIS A 251 -7.05 2.59 -43.42
C HIS A 251 -6.26 2.61 -42.10
N GLY A 252 -5.11 1.95 -42.07
CA GLY A 252 -4.23 1.88 -40.91
C GLY A 252 -3.06 0.92 -41.13
N VAL A 253 -2.07 0.97 -40.25
CA VAL A 253 -0.93 0.04 -40.26
C VAL A 253 -1.22 -1.07 -39.24
N SER A 254 -1.08 -2.32 -39.65
CA SER A 254 -1.19 -3.47 -38.75
C SER A 254 0.00 -3.52 -37.80
N GLY A 255 -0.26 -3.77 -36.52
CA GLY A 255 0.77 -3.83 -35.51
C GLY A 255 0.26 -3.55 -34.11
N ILE A 256 1.20 -3.45 -33.18
CA ILE A 256 0.96 -3.18 -31.78
C ILE A 256 1.45 -1.77 -31.49
N PHE A 257 0.57 -0.92 -30.98
CA PHE A 257 0.87 0.49 -30.68
C PHE A 257 0.63 0.73 -29.20
N MET A 258 1.66 1.14 -28.48
CA MET A 258 1.64 1.52 -27.07
C MET A 258 1.85 3.03 -27.00
N LYS A 259 0.74 3.76 -26.94
CA LYS A 259 0.73 5.22 -26.78
C LYS A 259 0.79 5.51 -25.30
N TYR A 260 1.87 6.11 -24.85
CA TYR A 260 2.06 6.48 -23.45
C TYR A 260 1.97 7.99 -23.29
N ASP A 261 1.34 8.42 -22.21
CA ASP A 261 1.25 9.82 -21.80
C ASP A 261 1.61 9.95 -20.32
N ILE A 262 2.29 11.02 -19.95
CA ILE A 262 2.77 11.25 -18.58
C ILE A 262 1.87 12.29 -17.92
N ASN A 263 1.30 11.92 -16.79
CA ASN A 263 0.48 12.82 -16.00
C ASN A 263 1.32 13.94 -15.37
N SER A 264 0.78 15.15 -15.33
CA SER A 264 1.42 16.32 -14.71
C SER A 264 1.43 16.27 -13.18
N LEU A 265 0.56 15.44 -12.60
CA LEU A 265 0.51 15.17 -11.16
C LEU A 265 1.38 13.95 -10.81
N MET A 266 2.21 14.14 -9.79
CA MET A 266 3.02 13.12 -9.14
C MET A 266 2.40 12.75 -7.79
N VAL A 267 2.43 11.45 -7.47
CA VAL A 267 2.03 10.95 -6.15
C VAL A 267 3.26 10.87 -5.25
N LYS A 268 3.26 11.63 -4.16
CA LYS A 268 4.29 11.56 -3.13
C LYS A 268 3.77 10.70 -1.98
N VAL A 269 4.49 9.63 -1.71
CA VAL A 269 4.18 8.72 -0.61
C VAL A 269 5.20 8.92 0.49
N THR A 270 4.72 9.33 1.66
CA THR A 270 5.56 9.52 2.85
C THR A 270 5.13 8.60 3.97
N GLU A 271 6.10 8.00 4.64
CA GLU A 271 5.85 7.29 5.90
C GLU A 271 5.69 8.32 7.03
N GLN A 272 4.58 8.24 7.76
CA GLN A 272 4.30 9.11 8.89
C GLN A 272 4.16 8.31 10.19
N HIS A 273 4.72 8.89 11.25
CA HIS A 273 4.57 8.42 12.62
C HIS A 273 3.70 9.39 13.42
N MET A 274 2.97 8.85 14.38
CA MET A 274 2.34 9.68 15.40
C MET A 274 3.44 10.38 16.22
N PRO A 275 3.42 11.70 16.37
CA PRO A 275 4.38 12.40 17.20
C PRO A 275 4.13 12.11 18.68
N LEU A 276 5.20 12.11 19.48
CA LEU A 276 5.18 11.68 20.89
C LEU A 276 4.22 12.52 21.75
N TRP A 277 4.10 13.82 21.48
CA TRP A 277 3.16 14.69 22.20
C TRP A 277 1.69 14.25 21.99
N GLN A 278 1.35 13.79 20.79
CA GLN A 278 -0.02 13.40 20.46
C GLN A 278 -0.37 12.08 21.15
N PHE A 279 0.59 11.17 21.24
CA PHE A 279 0.46 9.95 22.05
C PHE A 279 0.25 10.28 23.54
N LEU A 280 1.02 11.22 24.12
CA LEU A 280 0.85 11.62 25.52
C LEU A 280 -0.53 12.23 25.79
N VAL A 281 -1.03 13.10 24.89
CA VAL A 281 -2.37 13.67 25.00
C VAL A 281 -3.44 12.57 24.97
N ARG A 282 -3.31 11.59 24.07
CA ARG A 282 -4.23 10.45 23.98
C ARG A 282 -4.18 9.57 25.24
N LEU A 283 -2.99 9.31 25.79
CA LEU A 283 -2.83 8.56 27.04
C LEU A 283 -3.50 9.26 28.22
N CYS A 284 -3.30 10.57 28.37
CA CYS A 284 -3.99 11.39 29.38
C CYS A 284 -5.52 11.32 29.21
N GLY A 285 -6.00 11.34 27.96
CA GLY A 285 -7.42 11.20 27.64
C GLY A 285 -8.00 9.85 28.08
N ILE A 286 -7.27 8.75 27.90
CA ILE A 286 -7.67 7.40 28.36
C ILE A 286 -7.77 7.37 29.89
N ILE A 287 -6.74 7.86 30.58
CA ILE A 287 -6.70 7.86 32.05
C ILE A 287 -7.83 8.72 32.63
N GLY A 288 -7.99 9.94 32.12
CA GLY A 288 -9.04 10.87 32.56
C GLY A 288 -10.45 10.38 32.22
N GLY A 289 -10.64 9.79 31.04
CA GLY A 289 -11.91 9.21 30.62
C GLY A 289 -12.38 8.06 31.49
N ILE A 290 -11.46 7.14 31.84
CA ILE A 290 -11.78 6.01 32.74
C ILE A 290 -12.09 6.50 34.16
N PHE A 291 -11.33 7.47 34.67
CA PHE A 291 -11.57 8.01 36.02
C PHE A 291 -12.95 8.69 36.12
N SER A 292 -13.31 9.51 35.13
CA SER A 292 -14.61 10.19 35.07
C SER A 292 -15.77 9.20 34.93
N THR A 293 -15.66 8.24 34.00
CA THR A 293 -16.72 7.25 33.76
C THR A 293 -16.93 6.32 34.94
N THR A 294 -15.88 5.94 35.67
CA THR A 294 -15.99 5.09 36.87
C THR A 294 -16.84 5.75 37.95
N GLY A 295 -16.65 7.07 38.17
CA GLY A 295 -17.45 7.82 39.13
C GLY A 295 -18.93 7.90 38.74
N MET A 296 -19.22 8.15 37.46
CA MET A 296 -20.60 8.15 36.94
C MET A 296 -21.24 6.77 37.02
N LEU A 297 -20.52 5.71 36.65
CA LEU A 297 -20.99 4.32 36.73
C LEU A 297 -21.34 3.93 38.16
N HIS A 298 -20.52 4.31 39.14
CA HIS A 298 -20.83 4.04 40.54
C HIS A 298 -22.13 4.74 40.98
N GLY A 299 -22.33 6.01 40.57
CA GLY A 299 -23.58 6.74 40.85
C GLY A 299 -24.81 6.12 40.21
N VAL A 300 -24.71 5.69 38.94
CA VAL A 300 -25.81 5.05 38.20
C VAL A 300 -26.13 3.67 38.76
N ILE A 301 -25.11 2.85 39.09
CA ILE A 301 -25.30 1.54 39.70
C ILE A 301 -25.96 1.70 41.09
N GLY A 302 -25.51 2.66 41.89
CA GLY A 302 -26.14 2.98 43.17
C GLY A 302 -27.62 3.34 43.01
N PHE A 303 -27.94 4.25 42.10
CA PHE A 303 -29.33 4.63 41.80
C PHE A 303 -30.18 3.45 41.32
N LEU A 304 -29.65 2.60 40.43
CA LEU A 304 -30.35 1.40 39.95
C LEU A 304 -30.59 0.40 41.08
N VAL A 305 -29.60 0.16 41.94
CA VAL A 305 -29.74 -0.71 43.10
C VAL A 305 -30.79 -0.14 44.06
N ASP A 306 -30.78 1.16 44.34
CA ASP A 306 -31.77 1.81 45.20
C ASP A 306 -33.18 1.73 44.63
N VAL A 307 -33.35 1.93 43.32
CA VAL A 307 -34.65 1.80 42.64
C VAL A 307 -35.15 0.36 42.66
N ILE A 308 -34.27 -0.62 42.42
CA ILE A 308 -34.63 -2.06 42.43
C ILE A 308 -34.95 -2.51 43.85
N CYS A 309 -34.13 -2.17 44.84
CA CYS A 309 -34.37 -2.48 46.25
C CYS A 309 -35.62 -1.79 46.80
N CYS A 310 -35.88 -0.53 46.41
CA CYS A 310 -37.14 0.17 46.77
C CYS A 310 -38.35 -0.44 46.07
N ARG A 311 -38.27 -0.85 44.80
CA ARG A 311 -39.39 -1.47 44.08
C ARG A 311 -39.71 -2.89 44.56
N PHE A 312 -38.72 -3.67 44.98
CA PHE A 312 -38.90 -5.07 45.38
C PHE A 312 -39.03 -5.29 46.89
N GLN A 313 -39.02 -4.22 47.70
CA GLN A 313 -39.28 -4.26 49.15
C GLN A 313 -38.44 -5.29 49.91
N MET A 314 -37.19 -5.55 49.48
CA MET A 314 -36.25 -6.36 50.25
C MET A 314 -35.60 -5.48 51.33
N GLY A 315 -36.25 -5.40 52.48
CA GLY A 315 -35.79 -4.63 53.63
C GLY A 315 -34.53 -5.20 54.27
N ILE A 316 -33.35 -4.71 53.89
CA ILE A 316 -32.16 -4.68 54.75
C ILE A 316 -31.40 -3.36 54.50
N TYR A 317 -32.01 -2.23 54.84
CA TYR A 317 -31.27 -1.00 55.14
C TYR A 317 -31.42 -0.74 56.63
N LYS A 318 -30.42 -1.18 57.42
CA LYS A 318 -30.36 -0.89 58.85
C LYS A 318 -29.90 0.56 58.98
N HIS A 319 -30.86 1.47 59.18
CA HIS A 319 -30.58 2.86 59.52
C HIS A 319 -29.80 2.90 60.83
N LEU A 320 -28.49 3.17 60.78
CA LEU A 320 -27.69 3.42 61.97
C LEU A 320 -28.20 4.72 62.60
N LYS A 321 -28.81 4.59 63.78
CA LYS A 321 -29.24 5.72 64.62
C LYS A 321 -28.01 6.52 65.03
N VAL A 322 -27.98 7.80 64.66
CA VAL A 322 -27.19 8.81 65.35
C VAL A 322 -27.76 8.91 66.77
N SER A 323 -27.03 8.40 67.76
CA SER A 323 -27.34 8.65 69.17
C SER A 323 -26.92 10.08 69.50
N GLN A 324 -27.88 10.91 69.85
CA GLN A 324 -27.66 12.19 70.49
C GLN A 324 -26.85 11.99 71.78
N TYR A 325 -25.89 12.88 72.02
CA TYR A 325 -25.58 13.36 73.37
C TYR A 325 -25.31 14.87 73.27
N HIS A 326 -26.31 15.64 73.70
CA HIS A 326 -26.15 16.97 74.25
C HIS A 326 -25.79 16.76 75.74
N ASP A 327 -24.69 17.33 76.21
CA ASP A 327 -24.63 18.24 77.38
C ASP A 327 -23.20 18.40 77.90
N LEU A 328 -22.85 19.69 78.10
CA LEU A 328 -21.68 20.33 78.74
C LEU A 328 -20.38 20.47 77.95
#